data_AF-A0A1V5ZW40-F1
#
_entry.id   AF-A0A1V5ZW40-F1
#
_cell.length_a   1.000
_cell.length_b   1.000
_cell.length_c   1.000
_cell.angle_alpha   90.00
_cell.angle_beta   90.00
_cell.angle_gamma   90.00
#
_symmetry.space_group_name_H-M   'P 1'
#
loop_
_entity.id
_entity.type
_entity.pdbx_description
1 polymer ?
#
loop_
_entity_poly.entity_id
_entity_poly.type
_entity_poly.pdbx_seq_one_letter_code
_entity_poly.pdbx_strand_id
1 'polypeptide(L)'
;MLLKDLKINLPKNWKEISRSAQEDSFYLKFYHINPAAHLDPKLFQDQIFSSPNSNVSKVRLAIPVASKAPLKDFREGMKGAIDSGFMPFKGATQKIDNLCKKMAMGYYPEDGDFSGDILITRHPNEEIARQSFKNIALLPTQRFNAPIPGGVQIPGAPENMTFAELFETDIYEKYMPGHLEKMKEHMPVEQKAMAEEQIKKLKELMSKEQMEKIRAEIEKAQKQLQEEKKANLGKSGAEYKETKYLGYDAICLESKNPTPPPNPIKSKNPSDVGGGFDDRYDPLPKISKPYKDRIINYQALLIKNFIITGNLLWQIDSLPPGDTPCYSLTKSKKKISTYREGGMTFEDITITPIVSNYKKEGYLYKEEVEEIFKKILVQLER
;
A
#
# COMPACT_ATOMS: atom_id res chain seq x y z
N MET A 1 -3.95 -25.17 6.35
CA MET A 1 -4.80 -24.77 5.21
C MET A 1 -3.95 -24.64 3.93
N LEU A 2 -4.47 -25.04 2.75
CA LEU A 2 -3.86 -24.72 1.46
C LEU A 2 -4.34 -23.34 0.99
N LEU A 3 -3.43 -22.51 0.47
CA LEU A 3 -3.77 -21.12 0.11
C LEU A 3 -4.65 -21.00 -1.15
N LYS A 4 -4.68 -22.03 -2.02
CA LYS A 4 -5.58 -22.10 -3.18
C LYS A 4 -7.06 -22.07 -2.80
N ASP A 5 -7.39 -22.48 -1.57
CA ASP A 5 -8.76 -22.54 -1.06
C ASP A 5 -9.16 -21.30 -0.24
N LEU A 6 -8.24 -20.34 -0.05
CA LEU A 6 -8.50 -19.14 0.73
C LEU A 6 -9.56 -18.24 0.08
N LYS A 7 -10.58 -17.84 0.85
CA LYS A 7 -11.65 -16.95 0.38
C LYS A 7 -11.65 -15.65 1.17
N ILE A 8 -11.33 -14.56 0.49
CA ILE A 8 -11.40 -13.21 1.07
C ILE A 8 -12.73 -12.57 0.65
N ASN A 9 -13.64 -12.42 1.61
CA ASN A 9 -14.90 -11.70 1.40
C ASN A 9 -14.65 -10.20 1.60
N LEU A 10 -14.47 -9.51 0.47
CA LEU A 10 -14.29 -8.06 0.43
C LEU A 10 -15.56 -7.31 0.88
N PRO A 11 -15.45 -6.16 1.57
CA PRO A 11 -16.59 -5.31 1.90
C PRO A 11 -17.30 -4.77 0.65
N LYS A 12 -18.51 -4.23 0.82
CA LYS A 12 -19.40 -3.83 -0.29
C LYS A 12 -18.74 -2.89 -1.32
N ASN A 13 -17.93 -1.94 -0.85
CA ASN A 13 -17.29 -0.94 -1.70
C ASN A 13 -15.90 -1.39 -2.19
N TRP A 14 -15.61 -2.68 -2.17
CA TRP A 14 -14.35 -3.23 -2.63
C TRP A 14 -14.60 -4.24 -3.75
N LYS A 15 -13.75 -4.19 -4.77
CA LYS A 15 -13.81 -5.10 -5.91
C LYS A 15 -12.44 -5.72 -6.16
N GLU A 16 -12.46 -7.01 -6.43
CA GLU A 16 -11.30 -7.76 -6.88
C GLU A 16 -10.95 -7.34 -8.32
N ILE A 17 -9.67 -7.05 -8.56
CA ILE A 17 -9.10 -6.80 -9.89
C ILE A 17 -8.50 -8.10 -10.43
N SER A 18 -7.69 -8.76 -9.62
CA SER A 18 -7.03 -10.00 -10.01
C SER A 18 -6.68 -10.85 -8.79
N ARG A 19 -6.59 -12.15 -9.02
CA ARG A 19 -6.22 -13.15 -8.02
C ARG A 19 -5.30 -14.17 -8.65
N SER A 20 -4.29 -14.58 -7.89
CA SER A 20 -3.47 -15.76 -8.16
C SER A 20 -3.39 -16.59 -6.89
N ALA A 21 -3.76 -17.86 -6.96
CA ALA A 21 -3.79 -18.72 -5.78
C ALA A 21 -3.16 -20.07 -6.13
N GLN A 22 -2.15 -20.45 -5.35
CA GLN A 22 -1.41 -21.71 -5.42
C GLN A 22 -1.43 -22.37 -4.04
N GLU A 23 -0.80 -23.52 -3.89
CA GLU A 23 -0.81 -24.25 -2.61
C GLU A 23 -0.17 -23.45 -1.47
N ASP A 24 0.96 -22.78 -1.77
CA ASP A 24 1.77 -22.06 -0.79
C ASP A 24 1.90 -20.56 -1.07
N SER A 25 1.19 -20.04 -2.07
CA SER A 25 1.12 -18.60 -2.32
C SER A 25 -0.29 -18.15 -2.68
N PHE A 26 -0.66 -16.95 -2.23
CA PHE A 26 -1.92 -16.31 -2.58
C PHE A 26 -1.67 -14.82 -2.78
N TYR A 27 -2.07 -14.31 -3.94
CA TYR A 27 -2.03 -12.90 -4.30
C TYR A 27 -3.43 -12.44 -4.64
N LEU A 28 -3.83 -11.31 -4.07
CA LEU A 28 -5.09 -10.64 -4.38
C LEU A 28 -4.83 -9.16 -4.60
N LYS A 29 -5.26 -8.65 -5.75
CA LYS A 29 -5.31 -7.23 -6.07
C LYS A 29 -6.75 -6.77 -6.10
N PHE A 30 -7.03 -5.63 -5.49
CA PHE A 30 -8.38 -5.08 -5.38
C PHE A 30 -8.35 -3.55 -5.41
N TYR A 31 -9.53 -2.95 -5.49
CA TYR A 31 -9.71 -1.52 -5.39
C TYR A 31 -10.95 -1.15 -4.58
N HIS A 32 -10.91 0.02 -3.97
CA HIS A 32 -12.05 0.62 -3.30
C HIS A 32 -12.81 1.50 -4.31
N ILE A 33 -14.13 1.39 -4.29
CA ILE A 33 -15.07 2.12 -5.13
C ILE A 33 -15.42 3.42 -4.42
N ASN A 34 -15.21 4.54 -5.09
CA ASN A 34 -15.64 5.83 -4.56
C ASN A 34 -17.17 5.88 -4.52
N PRO A 35 -17.81 6.11 -3.36
CA PRO A 35 -19.27 6.16 -3.27
C PRO A 35 -19.89 7.27 -4.13
N ALA A 36 -19.13 8.33 -4.45
CA ALA A 36 -19.57 9.41 -5.32
C ALA A 36 -19.56 9.05 -6.82
N ALA A 37 -18.88 7.97 -7.23
CA ALA A 37 -18.81 7.56 -8.63
C ALA A 37 -20.15 7.11 -9.22
N HIS A 38 -21.12 6.77 -8.38
CA HIS A 38 -22.46 6.31 -8.78
C HIS A 38 -23.52 7.41 -8.74
N LEU A 39 -23.14 8.64 -8.42
CA LEU A 39 -24.06 9.78 -8.32
C LEU A 39 -24.06 10.58 -9.62
N ASP A 40 -25.19 11.20 -9.94
CA ASP A 40 -25.30 12.08 -11.10
C ASP A 40 -24.29 13.25 -10.95
N PRO A 41 -23.37 13.45 -11.91
CA PRO A 41 -22.40 14.55 -11.88
C PRO A 41 -23.02 15.93 -11.66
N LYS A 42 -24.28 16.12 -12.07
CA LYS A 42 -25.02 17.37 -11.87
C LYS A 42 -25.25 17.68 -10.39
N LEU A 43 -25.26 16.69 -9.50
CA LEU A 43 -25.40 16.90 -8.05
C LEU A 43 -24.20 17.63 -7.43
N PHE A 44 -23.07 17.66 -8.15
CA PHE A 44 -21.84 18.33 -7.71
C PHE A 44 -21.67 19.73 -8.30
N GLN A 45 -22.65 20.20 -9.08
CA GLN A 45 -22.64 21.50 -9.73
C GLN A 45 -23.79 22.35 -9.21
N ASP A 46 -23.58 23.67 -9.08
CA ASP A 46 -24.65 24.58 -8.71
C ASP A 46 -25.77 24.54 -9.76
N GLN A 47 -26.89 23.90 -9.43
CA GLN A 47 -28.10 23.95 -10.23
C GLN A 47 -28.97 25.10 -9.73
N ILE A 48 -29.30 26.05 -10.61
CA ILE A 48 -30.18 27.19 -10.30
C ILE A 48 -31.56 26.92 -10.89
N PHE A 49 -32.57 26.85 -10.02
CA PHE A 49 -33.97 26.78 -10.46
C PHE A 49 -34.70 28.06 -10.06
N SER A 50 -35.42 28.64 -11.03
CA SER A 50 -36.37 29.73 -10.77
C SER A 50 -37.71 29.14 -10.35
N SER A 51 -38.30 29.65 -9.27
CA SER A 51 -39.62 29.19 -8.82
C SER A 51 -40.72 29.98 -9.53
N PRO A 52 -41.85 29.35 -9.88
CA PRO A 52 -43.03 30.05 -10.40
C PRO A 52 -43.74 30.91 -9.34
N ASN A 53 -43.42 30.76 -8.05
CA ASN A 53 -43.90 31.66 -6.99
C ASN A 53 -43.09 32.96 -7.01
N SER A 54 -43.77 34.10 -7.05
CA SER A 54 -43.20 35.44 -7.26
C SER A 54 -42.11 35.88 -6.27
N ASN A 55 -41.96 35.18 -5.14
CA ASN A 55 -41.08 35.56 -4.05
C ASN A 55 -39.91 34.57 -3.84
N VAL A 56 -39.70 33.58 -4.72
CA VAL A 56 -38.56 32.64 -4.62
C VAL A 56 -37.68 32.76 -5.85
N SER A 57 -36.47 33.30 -5.68
CA SER A 57 -35.63 33.71 -6.82
C SER A 57 -34.71 32.62 -7.34
N LYS A 58 -34.14 31.78 -6.46
CA LYS A 58 -33.14 30.75 -6.83
C LYS A 58 -33.19 29.56 -5.86
N VAL A 59 -33.10 28.35 -6.39
CA VAL A 59 -32.75 27.12 -5.63
C VAL A 59 -31.34 26.70 -6.03
N ARG A 60 -30.44 26.46 -5.08
CA ARG A 60 -29.07 25.93 -5.35
C ARG A 60 -28.89 24.53 -4.75
N LEU A 61 -28.26 23.62 -5.51
CA LEU A 61 -28.01 22.23 -5.12
C LEU A 61 -26.58 21.84 -5.52
N ALA A 62 -25.59 22.03 -4.64
CA ALA A 62 -24.25 21.50 -4.85
C ALA A 62 -23.84 20.64 -3.65
N ILE A 63 -23.43 19.40 -3.93
CA ILE A 63 -22.84 18.49 -2.94
C ILE A 63 -21.31 18.59 -3.09
N PRO A 64 -20.58 19.12 -2.10
CA PRO A 64 -19.14 19.00 -2.02
C PRO A 64 -18.77 17.54 -1.76
N VAL A 65 -17.98 16.96 -2.66
CA VAL A 65 -17.44 15.61 -2.49
C VAL A 65 -16.17 15.70 -1.66
N ALA A 66 -15.92 14.73 -0.78
CA ALA A 66 -14.57 14.52 -0.27
C ALA A 66 -13.65 14.35 -1.49
N SER A 67 -12.60 15.16 -1.60
CA SER A 67 -11.67 15.09 -2.74
C SER A 67 -11.23 13.64 -2.92
N LYS A 68 -11.27 13.13 -4.17
CA LYS A 68 -10.59 11.87 -4.50
C LYS A 68 -9.21 11.96 -3.87
N ALA A 69 -8.76 10.94 -3.13
CA ALA A 69 -7.39 10.90 -2.61
C ALA A 69 -6.49 11.26 -3.79
N PRO A 70 -5.85 12.45 -3.79
CA PRO A 70 -5.29 12.93 -5.03
C PRO A 70 -4.24 11.90 -5.43
N LEU A 71 -4.32 11.36 -6.65
CA LEU A 71 -3.21 10.58 -7.20
C LEU A 71 -1.90 11.38 -7.10
N LYS A 72 -2.02 12.72 -7.04
CA LYS A 72 -0.99 13.68 -6.65
C LYS A 72 -0.50 13.52 -5.21
N ASP A 73 -1.36 13.39 -4.20
CA ASP A 73 -1.00 13.19 -2.79
C ASP A 73 -0.46 11.79 -2.53
N PHE A 74 -0.95 10.77 -3.25
CA PHE A 74 -0.34 9.45 -3.28
C PHE A 74 1.05 9.51 -3.91
N ARG A 75 1.22 10.21 -5.03
CA ARG A 75 2.51 10.40 -5.71
C ARG A 75 3.50 11.21 -4.86
N GLU A 76 3.05 12.30 -4.25
CA GLU A 76 3.84 13.14 -3.33
C GLU A 76 4.12 12.39 -2.02
N GLY A 77 3.20 11.57 -1.52
CA GLY A 77 3.41 10.68 -0.37
C GLY A 77 4.40 9.56 -0.67
N MET A 78 4.35 8.96 -1.86
CA MET A 78 5.32 7.95 -2.32
C MET A 78 6.70 8.56 -2.58
N LYS A 79 6.75 9.78 -3.14
CA LYS A 79 7.99 10.56 -3.26
C LYS A 79 8.55 10.92 -1.89
N GLY A 80 7.71 11.43 -1.00
CA GLY A 80 8.05 11.70 0.39
C GLY A 80 8.54 10.47 1.13
N ALA A 81 7.93 9.30 0.90
CA ALA A 81 8.40 8.02 1.43
C ALA A 81 9.79 7.66 0.89
N ILE A 82 10.03 7.78 -0.43
CA ILE A 82 11.36 7.56 -1.03
C ILE A 82 12.41 8.53 -0.48
N ASP A 83 12.08 9.82 -0.44
CA ASP A 83 12.96 10.90 0.04
C ASP A 83 13.23 10.77 1.55
N SER A 84 12.27 10.22 2.29
CA SER A 84 12.39 9.89 3.72
C SER A 84 12.99 8.50 3.95
N GLY A 85 13.53 7.84 2.91
CA GLY A 85 14.18 6.53 3.03
C GLY A 85 13.24 5.35 3.32
N PHE A 86 11.92 5.55 3.28
CA PHE A 86 10.91 4.51 3.46
C PHE A 86 10.82 3.51 2.29
N MET A 87 11.42 3.82 1.13
CA MET A 87 11.47 2.94 -0.03
C MET A 87 12.84 3.02 -0.74
N PRO A 88 13.38 1.92 -1.28
CA PRO A 88 14.68 1.92 -1.97
C PRO A 88 14.66 2.75 -3.27
N PHE A 89 15.74 3.52 -3.47
CA PHE A 89 15.81 4.67 -4.38
C PHE A 89 15.97 4.33 -5.88
N LYS A 90 16.56 3.18 -6.25
CA LYS A 90 16.91 2.94 -7.66
C LYS A 90 15.78 2.35 -8.50
N GLY A 91 15.23 3.19 -9.39
CA GLY A 91 14.19 2.86 -10.35
C GLY A 91 12.77 3.10 -9.85
N ALA A 92 12.55 3.26 -8.54
CA ALA A 92 11.23 3.47 -7.96
C ALA A 92 10.63 4.81 -8.39
N THR A 93 11.34 5.93 -8.36
CA THR A 93 10.76 7.25 -8.67
C THR A 93 10.41 7.41 -10.15
N GLN A 94 11.25 6.91 -11.06
CA GLN A 94 11.00 6.96 -12.50
C GLN A 94 9.96 5.92 -12.93
N LYS A 95 9.92 4.75 -12.27
CA LYS A 95 8.83 3.78 -12.41
C LYS A 95 7.54 4.32 -11.81
N ILE A 96 7.54 5.05 -10.69
CA ILE A 96 6.37 5.70 -10.08
C ILE A 96 5.88 6.82 -10.97
N ASP A 97 6.75 7.66 -11.53
CA ASP A 97 6.33 8.69 -12.47
C ASP A 97 5.76 8.07 -13.76
N ASN A 98 6.34 6.99 -14.26
CA ASN A 98 5.78 6.21 -15.38
C ASN A 98 4.52 5.42 -14.99
N LEU A 99 4.42 4.91 -13.77
CA LEU A 99 3.27 4.18 -13.22
C LEU A 99 2.13 5.17 -12.99
N CYS A 100 2.36 6.36 -12.45
CA CYS A 100 1.38 7.43 -12.31
C CYS A 100 0.90 7.89 -13.69
N LYS A 101 1.79 8.02 -14.68
CA LYS A 101 1.41 8.28 -16.08
C LYS A 101 0.58 7.12 -16.66
N LYS A 102 0.95 5.87 -16.43
CA LYS A 102 0.20 4.68 -16.89
C LYS A 102 -1.12 4.46 -16.13
N MET A 103 -1.17 4.77 -14.84
CA MET A 103 -2.34 4.71 -13.98
C MET A 103 -3.35 5.80 -14.38
N ALA A 104 -2.88 6.98 -14.79
CA ALA A 104 -3.69 8.00 -15.45
C ALA A 104 -4.19 7.58 -16.84
N MET A 105 -3.61 6.55 -17.45
CA MET A 105 -3.98 6.01 -18.78
C MET A 105 -4.80 4.70 -18.72
N GLY A 106 -5.45 4.35 -17.58
CA GLY A 106 -6.51 3.32 -17.56
C GLY A 106 -6.22 2.02 -16.81
N TYR A 107 -5.46 2.05 -15.70
CA TYR A 107 -5.33 0.88 -14.80
C TYR A 107 -6.28 0.90 -13.61
N TYR A 108 -6.99 2.00 -13.38
CA TYR A 108 -8.05 2.10 -12.39
C TYR A 108 -9.39 2.03 -13.12
N PRO A 109 -10.31 1.18 -12.66
CA PRO A 109 -11.72 1.32 -13.01
C PRO A 109 -12.16 2.76 -12.74
N GLU A 110 -12.98 3.33 -13.61
CA GLU A 110 -13.37 4.76 -13.56
C GLU A 110 -14.00 5.16 -12.21
N ASP A 111 -14.56 4.18 -11.49
CA ASP A 111 -15.21 4.32 -10.20
C ASP A 111 -14.26 4.19 -8.98
N GLY A 112 -12.99 3.86 -9.17
CA GLY A 112 -12.04 3.62 -8.09
C GLY A 112 -11.37 4.88 -7.51
N ASP A 113 -11.19 4.93 -6.18
CA ASP A 113 -10.39 5.95 -5.49
C ASP A 113 -9.11 5.42 -4.81
N PHE A 114 -8.96 4.10 -4.73
CA PHE A 114 -7.81 3.45 -4.11
C PHE A 114 -7.58 2.06 -4.69
N SER A 115 -6.32 1.62 -4.83
CA SER A 115 -6.01 0.21 -5.09
C SER A 115 -5.04 -0.36 -4.07
N GLY A 116 -5.26 -1.62 -3.74
CA GLY A 116 -4.46 -2.37 -2.81
C GLY A 116 -4.16 -3.78 -3.32
N ASP A 117 -3.14 -4.39 -2.73
CA ASP A 117 -2.78 -5.77 -2.90
C ASP A 117 -2.39 -6.41 -1.56
N ILE A 118 -2.59 -7.72 -1.51
CA ILE A 118 -2.17 -8.60 -0.42
C ILE A 118 -1.49 -9.81 -1.04
N LEU A 119 -0.31 -10.13 -0.54
CA LEU A 119 0.41 -11.37 -0.79
C LEU A 119 0.49 -12.17 0.51
N ILE A 120 0.13 -13.44 0.45
CA ILE A 120 0.25 -14.39 1.54
C ILE A 120 1.13 -15.53 1.06
N THR A 121 2.18 -15.81 1.81
CA THR A 121 3.10 -16.92 1.54
C THR A 121 3.06 -17.89 2.71
N ARG A 122 2.91 -19.17 2.40
CA ARG A 122 3.03 -20.27 3.37
C ARG A 122 4.44 -20.82 3.34
N HIS A 123 5.01 -21.01 4.51
CA HIS A 123 6.30 -21.67 4.69
C HIS A 123 6.12 -23.10 5.22
N PRO A 124 7.11 -23.99 5.05
CA PRO A 124 7.00 -25.38 5.49
C PRO A 124 6.74 -25.52 7.00
N ASN A 125 7.32 -24.64 7.82
CA ASN A 125 7.15 -24.62 9.27
C ASN A 125 7.28 -23.19 9.83
N GLU A 126 6.98 -23.02 11.12
CA GLU A 126 7.00 -21.72 11.80
C GLU A 126 8.41 -21.15 11.98
N GLU A 127 9.42 -22.00 12.11
CA GLU A 127 10.82 -21.58 12.25
C GLU A 127 11.33 -20.90 10.97
N ILE A 128 11.11 -21.53 9.81
CA ILE A 128 11.42 -20.97 8.49
C ILE A 128 10.62 -19.69 8.27
N ALA A 129 9.34 -19.67 8.63
CA ALA A 129 8.51 -18.47 8.53
C ALA A 129 9.05 -17.32 9.39
N ARG A 130 9.46 -17.60 10.63
CA ARG A 130 10.02 -16.59 11.53
C ARG A 130 11.32 -16.02 10.97
N GLN A 131 12.19 -16.86 10.41
CA GLN A 131 13.42 -16.39 9.78
C GLN A 131 13.13 -15.55 8.53
N SER A 132 12.25 -16.03 7.65
CA SER A 132 11.80 -15.28 6.46
C SER A 132 11.16 -13.95 6.83
N PHE A 133 10.37 -13.90 7.91
CA PHE A 133 9.76 -12.69 8.44
C PHE A 133 10.80 -11.69 8.94
N LYS A 134 11.80 -12.14 9.71
CA LYS A 134 12.93 -11.28 10.12
C LYS A 134 13.70 -10.75 8.92
N ASN A 135 13.89 -11.56 7.89
CA ASN A 135 14.59 -11.15 6.67
C ASN A 135 13.88 -10.01 5.93
N ILE A 136 12.57 -9.81 6.10
CA ILE A 136 11.85 -8.66 5.50
C ILE A 136 12.35 -7.33 6.06
N ALA A 137 12.74 -7.28 7.34
CA ALA A 137 13.37 -6.09 7.93
C ALA A 137 14.81 -5.88 7.44
N LEU A 138 15.51 -6.97 7.07
CA LEU A 138 16.93 -6.96 6.74
C LEU A 138 17.17 -6.71 5.25
N LEU A 139 16.41 -7.33 4.35
CA LEU A 139 16.61 -7.24 2.90
C LEU A 139 16.70 -5.80 2.35
N PRO A 140 15.85 -4.85 2.78
CA PRO A 140 15.96 -3.47 2.31
C PRO A 140 17.24 -2.76 2.75
N THR A 141 17.84 -3.18 3.87
CA THR A 141 18.99 -2.50 4.50
C THR A 141 20.31 -3.26 4.38
N GLN A 142 20.26 -4.56 4.08
CA GLN A 142 21.40 -5.48 4.05
C GLN A 142 21.53 -6.21 2.70
N ARG A 143 20.47 -6.29 1.87
CA ARG A 143 20.44 -7.00 0.57
C ARG A 143 21.14 -8.37 0.62
N PHE A 144 22.30 -8.49 -0.01
CA PHE A 144 23.07 -9.73 -0.09
C PHE A 144 23.61 -10.19 1.27
N ASN A 145 23.71 -9.30 2.26
CA ASN A 145 24.10 -9.61 3.63
C ASN A 145 22.91 -10.00 4.51
N ALA A 146 21.69 -10.01 3.98
CA ALA A 146 20.57 -10.61 4.69
C ALA A 146 20.70 -12.15 4.63
N PRO A 147 20.30 -12.86 5.70
CA PRO A 147 20.27 -14.31 5.69
C PRO A 147 19.43 -14.84 4.53
N ILE A 148 19.86 -15.94 3.91
CA ILE A 148 19.09 -16.64 2.87
C ILE A 148 17.76 -17.10 3.50
N PRO A 149 16.61 -16.84 2.87
CA PRO A 149 15.32 -17.32 3.38
C PRO A 149 15.31 -18.84 3.52
N GLY A 150 14.85 -19.35 4.66
CA GLY A 150 14.96 -20.76 5.08
C GLY A 150 14.22 -21.82 4.24
N GLY A 151 13.80 -21.50 3.01
CA GLY A 151 13.29 -22.46 2.03
C GLY A 151 14.36 -22.94 1.02
N VAL A 152 15.51 -22.28 0.95
CA VAL A 152 16.65 -22.67 0.09
C VAL A 152 17.76 -23.19 1.00
N GLN A 153 17.52 -24.32 1.68
CA GLN A 153 18.61 -25.00 2.37
C GLN A 153 19.54 -25.62 1.33
N ILE A 154 20.69 -24.98 1.10
CA ILE A 154 21.78 -25.58 0.33
C ILE A 154 22.39 -26.67 1.22
N PRO A 155 22.33 -27.96 0.83
CA PRO A 155 22.81 -29.04 1.68
C PRO A 155 24.27 -28.82 2.08
N GLY A 156 24.55 -28.77 3.38
CA GLY A 156 25.89 -28.54 3.94
C GLY A 156 26.29 -27.08 4.16
N ALA A 157 25.43 -26.12 3.82
CA ALA A 157 25.64 -24.71 4.18
C ALA A 157 25.27 -24.43 5.66
N PRO A 158 26.05 -23.60 6.38
CA PRO A 158 25.70 -23.11 7.71
C PRO A 158 24.30 -22.50 7.81
N GLU A 159 23.64 -22.70 8.94
CA GLU A 159 22.41 -22.00 9.28
C GLU A 159 22.66 -20.48 9.33
N ASN A 160 21.77 -19.71 8.70
CA ASN A 160 21.84 -18.24 8.56
C ASN A 160 22.89 -17.67 7.60
N MET A 161 23.46 -18.49 6.72
CA MET A 161 24.27 -18.01 5.61
C MET A 161 23.56 -16.90 4.81
N THR A 162 24.30 -15.87 4.43
CA THR A 162 23.85 -14.77 3.58
C THR A 162 24.14 -15.04 2.10
N PHE A 163 23.48 -14.35 1.17
CA PHE A 163 23.81 -14.47 -0.25
C PHE A 163 25.25 -14.03 -0.54
N ALA A 164 25.77 -13.01 0.16
CA ALA A 164 27.15 -12.57 0.00
C ALA A 164 28.14 -13.68 0.38
N GLU A 165 27.96 -14.29 1.56
CA GLU A 165 28.78 -15.43 2.00
C GLU A 165 28.67 -16.62 1.03
N LEU A 166 27.47 -16.87 0.50
CA LEU A 166 27.27 -17.94 -0.48
C LEU A 166 28.11 -17.72 -1.76
N PHE A 167 28.17 -16.48 -2.26
CA PHE A 167 28.90 -16.16 -3.47
C PHE A 167 30.39 -15.95 -3.24
N GLU A 168 30.82 -15.55 -2.03
CA GLU A 168 32.23 -15.31 -1.68
C GLU A 168 32.98 -16.59 -1.27
N THR A 169 32.28 -17.57 -0.70
CA THR A 169 32.89 -18.85 -0.29
C THR A 169 32.96 -19.86 -1.44
N ASP A 170 33.78 -20.91 -1.27
CA ASP A 170 33.84 -22.07 -2.17
C ASP A 170 32.62 -23.00 -2.02
N ILE A 171 31.66 -22.64 -1.16
CA ILE A 171 30.49 -23.45 -0.80
C ILE A 171 29.62 -23.73 -2.04
N TYR A 172 29.44 -22.75 -2.92
CA TYR A 172 28.71 -22.97 -4.17
C TYR A 172 29.43 -24.00 -5.06
N GLU A 173 30.75 -23.90 -5.21
CA GLU A 173 31.57 -24.86 -5.99
C GLU A 173 31.63 -26.25 -5.34
N LYS A 174 31.63 -26.31 -4.00
CA LYS A 174 31.79 -27.53 -3.21
C LYS A 174 30.50 -28.36 -3.12
N TYR A 175 29.34 -27.71 -2.97
CA TYR A 175 28.09 -28.40 -2.67
C TYR A 175 27.12 -28.47 -3.87
N MET A 176 27.18 -27.52 -4.82
CA MET A 176 26.29 -27.56 -5.99
C MET A 176 26.47 -28.78 -6.88
N PRO A 177 27.70 -29.29 -7.17
CA PRO A 177 27.84 -30.50 -7.98
C PRO A 177 27.08 -31.70 -7.40
N GLY A 178 27.18 -31.93 -6.09
CA GLY A 178 26.45 -33.02 -5.41
C GLY A 178 24.93 -32.79 -5.36
N HIS A 179 24.49 -31.54 -5.28
CA HIS A 179 23.07 -31.20 -5.31
C HIS A 179 22.45 -31.41 -6.71
N LEU A 180 23.17 -31.02 -7.76
CA LEU A 180 22.72 -31.18 -9.15
C LEU A 180 22.65 -32.66 -9.56
N GLU A 181 23.57 -33.49 -9.09
CA GLU A 181 23.51 -34.94 -9.29
C GLU A 181 22.31 -35.57 -8.56
N LYS A 182 22.04 -35.17 -7.31
CA LYS A 182 20.84 -35.63 -6.58
C LYS A 182 19.53 -35.21 -7.25
N MET A 183 19.46 -33.99 -7.79
CA MET A 183 18.30 -33.50 -8.55
C MET A 183 18.08 -34.33 -9.83
N LYS A 184 19.15 -34.71 -10.54
CA LYS A 184 19.08 -35.61 -11.71
C LYS A 184 18.52 -36.98 -11.36
N GLU A 185 18.90 -37.53 -10.21
CA GLU A 185 18.54 -38.90 -9.81
C GLU A 185 17.03 -39.06 -9.60
N HIS A 186 16.35 -38.00 -9.15
CA HIS A 186 14.92 -37.98 -8.83
C HIS A 186 14.03 -37.48 -9.99
N MET A 187 14.60 -37.17 -11.15
CA MET A 187 13.86 -36.65 -12.30
C MET A 187 13.35 -37.75 -13.25
N PRO A 188 12.15 -37.59 -13.85
CA PRO A 188 11.67 -38.47 -14.92
C PRO A 188 12.65 -38.49 -16.11
N VAL A 189 12.81 -39.65 -16.76
CA VAL A 189 13.79 -39.86 -17.86
C VAL A 189 13.65 -38.81 -18.97
N GLU A 190 12.44 -38.39 -19.29
CA GLU A 190 12.10 -37.39 -20.30
C GLU A 190 12.59 -35.97 -19.96
N GLN A 191 12.79 -35.66 -18.67
CA GLN A 191 13.26 -34.34 -18.20
C GLN A 191 14.78 -34.30 -17.98
N LYS A 192 15.45 -35.46 -17.98
CA LYS A 192 16.91 -35.55 -17.71
C LYS A 192 17.76 -34.85 -18.77
N ALA A 193 17.37 -34.91 -20.04
CA ALA A 193 18.11 -34.24 -21.11
C ALA A 193 18.04 -32.70 -21.01
N MET A 194 16.86 -32.14 -20.68
CA MET A 194 16.72 -30.70 -20.42
C MET A 194 17.48 -30.28 -19.15
N ALA A 195 17.44 -31.10 -18.09
CA ALA A 195 18.18 -30.87 -16.88
C ALA A 195 19.70 -30.90 -17.10
N GLU A 196 20.20 -31.78 -17.95
CA GLU A 196 21.62 -31.83 -18.35
C GLU A 196 22.09 -30.55 -19.01
N GLU A 197 21.29 -30.02 -19.93
CA GLU A 197 21.61 -28.76 -20.58
C GLU A 197 21.55 -27.58 -19.62
N GLN A 198 20.57 -27.55 -18.70
CA GLN A 198 20.50 -26.55 -17.64
C GLN A 198 21.68 -26.65 -16.66
N ILE A 199 22.08 -27.86 -16.27
CA ILE A 199 23.24 -28.12 -15.40
C ILE A 199 24.53 -27.67 -16.09
N LYS A 200 24.68 -27.92 -17.40
CA LYS A 200 25.84 -27.46 -18.17
C LYS A 200 25.90 -25.93 -18.22
N LYS A 201 24.77 -25.26 -18.52
CA LYS A 201 24.66 -23.80 -18.48
C LYS A 201 24.95 -23.26 -17.08
N LEU A 202 24.50 -23.94 -16.03
CA LEU A 202 24.80 -23.56 -14.65
C LEU A 202 26.30 -23.68 -14.36
N LYS A 203 26.95 -24.76 -14.79
CA LYS A 203 28.40 -24.96 -14.63
C LYS A 203 29.22 -23.89 -15.37
N GLU A 204 28.78 -23.49 -16.56
CA GLU A 204 29.41 -22.40 -17.33
C GLU A 204 29.24 -21.03 -16.63
N LEU A 205 28.04 -20.75 -16.09
CA LEU A 205 27.76 -19.58 -15.26
C LEU A 205 28.53 -19.58 -13.93
N MET A 206 28.85 -20.76 -13.41
CA MET A 206 29.68 -20.97 -12.22
C MET A 206 31.18 -21.06 -12.54
N SER A 207 31.60 -20.79 -13.78
CA SER A 207 33.03 -20.70 -14.08
C SER A 207 33.70 -19.63 -13.22
N LYS A 208 34.95 -19.88 -12.82
CA LYS A 208 35.69 -19.00 -11.91
C LYS A 208 35.66 -17.53 -12.34
N GLU A 209 35.81 -17.26 -13.64
CA GLU A 209 35.73 -15.91 -14.21
C GLU A 209 34.34 -15.26 -14.07
N GLN A 210 33.26 -16.02 -14.26
CA GLN A 210 31.89 -15.51 -14.09
C GLN A 210 31.57 -15.27 -12.62
N MET A 211 32.01 -16.17 -11.73
CA MET A 211 31.86 -16.03 -10.29
C MET A 211 32.63 -14.80 -9.76
N GLU A 212 33.83 -14.54 -10.26
CA GLU A 212 34.59 -13.32 -9.92
C GLU A 212 33.87 -12.05 -10.40
N LYS A 213 33.26 -12.06 -11.59
CA LYS A 213 32.42 -10.94 -12.06
C LYS A 213 31.19 -10.73 -11.17
N ILE A 214 30.48 -11.79 -10.81
CA ILE A 214 29.33 -11.73 -9.91
C ILE A 214 29.74 -11.17 -8.54
N ARG A 215 30.86 -11.62 -7.97
CA ARG A 215 31.41 -11.09 -6.70
C ARG A 215 31.68 -9.59 -6.78
N ALA A 216 32.35 -9.13 -7.85
CA ALA A 216 32.64 -7.71 -8.05
C ALA A 216 31.36 -6.87 -8.18
N GLU A 217 30.32 -7.40 -8.85
CA GLU A 217 29.02 -6.73 -8.94
C GLU A 217 28.29 -6.68 -7.60
N ILE A 218 28.35 -7.74 -6.79
CA ILE A 218 27.79 -7.80 -5.43
C ILE A 218 28.48 -6.74 -4.55
N GLU A 219 29.82 -6.70 -4.53
CA GLU A 219 30.57 -5.69 -3.76
C GLU A 219 30.18 -4.26 -4.17
N LYS A 220 30.07 -4.00 -5.48
CA LYS A 220 29.64 -2.70 -6.00
C LYS A 220 28.22 -2.36 -5.56
N ALA A 221 27.29 -3.32 -5.62
CA ALA A 221 25.91 -3.14 -5.19
C ALA A 221 25.81 -2.91 -3.68
N GLN A 222 26.65 -3.56 -2.87
CA GLN A 222 26.73 -3.37 -1.43
C GLN A 222 27.29 -1.99 -1.05
N LYS A 223 28.37 -1.54 -1.70
CA LYS A 223 28.93 -0.19 -1.48
C LYS A 223 27.89 0.89 -1.80
N GLN A 224 27.21 0.76 -2.94
CA GLN A 224 26.11 1.65 -3.30
C GLN A 224 24.98 1.63 -2.26
N LEU A 225 24.60 0.46 -1.74
CA LEU A 225 23.58 0.36 -0.70
C LEU A 225 24.00 1.08 0.59
N GLN A 226 25.27 0.95 1.01
CA GLN A 226 25.75 1.64 2.21
C GLN A 226 25.74 3.16 2.04
N GLU A 227 26.12 3.65 0.87
CA GLU A 227 26.04 5.08 0.52
C GLU A 227 24.58 5.56 0.50
N GLU A 228 23.67 4.81 -0.13
CA GLU A 228 22.23 5.09 -0.16
C GLU A 228 21.63 5.10 1.25
N LYS A 229 22.01 4.14 2.10
CA LYS A 229 21.55 4.06 3.50
C LYS A 229 22.02 5.26 4.31
N LYS A 230 23.29 5.66 4.20
CA LYS A 230 23.82 6.86 4.86
C LYS A 230 23.13 8.13 4.36
N ALA A 231 22.86 8.21 3.06
CA ALA A 231 22.24 9.39 2.45
C ALA A 231 20.75 9.55 2.79
N ASN A 232 19.99 8.45 2.87
CA ASN A 232 18.52 8.48 2.94
C ASN A 232 17.98 8.10 4.35
N LEU A 233 18.32 6.91 4.85
CA LEU A 233 17.86 6.43 6.16
C LEU A 233 18.52 7.21 7.31
N GLY A 234 19.79 7.59 7.14
CA GLY A 234 20.51 8.42 8.12
C GLY A 234 19.90 9.82 8.30
N LYS A 235 19.20 10.36 7.30
CA LYS A 235 18.53 11.68 7.37
C LYS A 235 17.12 11.61 7.93
N SER A 236 16.38 10.53 7.63
CA SER A 236 15.00 10.38 8.11
C SER A 236 14.89 9.77 9.51
N GLY A 237 15.93 9.06 9.97
CA GLY A 237 15.89 8.30 11.21
C GLY A 237 14.86 7.16 11.16
N ALA A 238 14.51 6.68 9.96
CA ALA A 238 13.57 5.58 9.79
C ALA A 238 14.26 4.24 10.09
N GLU A 239 13.61 3.41 10.89
CA GLU A 239 14.14 2.13 11.37
C GLU A 239 13.10 1.02 11.21
N TYR A 240 13.56 -0.15 10.77
CA TYR A 240 12.72 -1.35 10.80
C TYR A 240 12.65 -1.89 12.23
N LYS A 241 11.45 -2.24 12.68
CA LYS A 241 11.20 -2.78 14.02
C LYS A 241 10.20 -3.92 13.99
N GLU A 242 10.41 -4.89 14.88
CA GLU A 242 9.38 -5.85 15.27
C GLU A 242 8.41 -5.16 16.24
N THR A 243 7.11 -5.30 15.97
CA THR A 243 6.02 -4.75 16.79
C THR A 243 4.82 -5.69 16.75
N LYS A 244 3.68 -5.24 17.30
CA LYS A 244 2.40 -5.92 17.20
C LYS A 244 1.42 -5.12 16.35
N TYR A 245 0.66 -5.82 15.51
CA TYR A 245 -0.47 -5.25 14.79
C TYR A 245 -1.62 -6.26 14.78
N LEU A 246 -2.81 -5.82 15.22
CA LEU A 246 -3.98 -6.69 15.45
C LEU A 246 -3.69 -7.94 16.31
N GLY A 247 -2.70 -7.86 17.20
CA GLY A 247 -2.28 -8.97 18.08
C GLY A 247 -1.16 -9.86 17.52
N TYR A 248 -0.82 -9.72 16.23
CA TYR A 248 0.20 -10.55 15.55
C TYR A 248 1.53 -9.84 15.47
N ASP A 249 2.60 -10.64 15.34
CA ASP A 249 3.95 -10.11 15.09
C ASP A 249 3.95 -9.37 13.75
N ALA A 250 4.48 -8.15 13.76
CA ALA A 250 4.54 -7.28 12.60
C ALA A 250 5.95 -6.70 12.42
N ILE A 251 6.44 -6.64 11.19
CA ILE A 251 7.57 -5.77 10.85
C ILE A 251 6.98 -4.43 10.44
N CYS A 252 7.41 -3.35 11.07
CA CYS A 252 7.10 -2.00 10.62
C CYS A 252 8.38 -1.24 10.28
N LEU A 253 8.24 -0.25 9.42
CA LEU A 253 9.19 0.83 9.24
C LEU A 253 8.65 2.05 9.96
N GLU A 254 9.44 2.56 10.90
CA GLU A 254 9.03 3.61 11.81
C GLU A 254 9.98 4.80 11.70
N SER A 255 9.46 6.02 11.56
CA SER A 255 10.27 7.25 11.64
C SER A 255 9.66 8.25 12.60
N LYS A 256 10.46 9.21 13.04
CA LYS A 256 9.92 10.39 13.72
C LYS A 256 9.09 11.21 12.73
N ASN A 257 7.95 11.69 13.20
CA ASN A 257 7.12 12.65 12.48
C ASN A 257 7.73 14.06 12.68
N PRO A 258 7.87 14.92 11.64
CA PRO A 258 8.57 16.20 11.76
C PRO A 258 8.02 17.11 12.86
N THR A 259 8.87 17.51 13.80
CA THR A 259 8.49 18.42 14.89
C THR A 259 9.09 19.81 14.63
N PRO A 260 8.31 20.91 14.72
CA PRO A 260 6.87 20.95 15.00
C PRO A 260 6.04 20.38 13.84
N PRO A 261 4.77 19.98 14.09
CA PRO A 261 3.88 19.51 13.02
C PRO A 261 3.93 20.48 11.84
N PRO A 262 4.04 19.98 10.59
CA PRO A 262 4.10 20.87 9.44
C PRO A 262 2.86 21.77 9.46
N ASN A 263 3.08 23.07 9.24
CA ASN A 263 1.97 24.00 9.09
C ASN A 263 1.02 23.46 8.04
N PRO A 264 -0.31 23.45 8.29
CA PRO A 264 -1.26 22.99 7.29
C PRO A 264 -0.98 23.76 6.00
N ILE A 265 -0.74 23.02 4.91
CA ILE A 265 -0.50 23.61 3.60
C ILE A 265 -1.72 24.48 3.31
N LYS A 266 -1.56 25.80 3.42
CA LYS A 266 -2.56 26.76 2.93
C LYS A 266 -2.59 26.55 1.43
N SER A 267 -3.59 25.84 0.94
CA SER A 267 -3.80 25.71 -0.50
C SER A 267 -3.84 27.11 -1.11
N LYS A 268 -3.01 27.32 -2.14
CA LYS A 268 -2.99 28.56 -2.91
C LYS A 268 -4.27 28.71 -3.77
N ASN A 269 -5.05 27.64 -3.94
CA ASN A 269 -6.30 27.63 -4.70
C ASN A 269 -7.45 27.11 -3.80
N PRO A 270 -8.49 27.92 -3.52
CA PRO A 270 -9.66 27.50 -2.72
C PRO A 270 -10.40 26.27 -3.26
N SER A 271 -10.14 25.86 -4.51
CA SER A 271 -10.82 24.77 -5.21
C SER A 271 -10.24 23.37 -4.95
N ASP A 272 -9.01 23.26 -4.44
CA ASP A 272 -8.27 21.96 -4.39
C ASP A 272 -8.15 21.35 -2.98
N VAL A 273 -8.81 21.95 -1.99
CA VAL A 273 -9.06 21.30 -0.69
C VAL A 273 -10.55 21.42 -0.46
N GLY A 274 -11.25 20.28 -0.40
CA GLY A 274 -12.62 20.27 0.07
C GLY A 274 -12.68 20.98 1.44
N GLY A 275 -13.29 22.16 1.48
CA GLY A 275 -13.48 22.92 2.72
C GLY A 275 -12.79 24.29 2.82
N GLY A 276 -12.63 25.03 1.71
CA GLY A 276 -12.26 26.45 1.72
C GLY A 276 -13.46 27.41 1.53
N PHE A 277 -14.19 27.69 2.62
CA PHE A 277 -15.15 28.80 2.81
C PHE A 277 -16.18 29.07 1.71
N ASP A 278 -17.00 28.06 1.42
CA ASP A 278 -18.36 28.31 0.97
C ASP A 278 -19.25 28.34 2.22
N ASP A 279 -19.70 29.54 2.61
CA ASP A 279 -20.55 29.79 3.79
C ASP A 279 -21.94 29.12 3.69
N ARG A 280 -22.29 28.59 2.51
CA ARG A 280 -23.47 27.76 2.31
C ARG A 280 -23.43 26.50 3.17
N TYR A 281 -22.27 25.89 3.40
CA TYR A 281 -22.17 24.62 4.12
C TYR A 281 -21.97 24.82 5.62
N ASP A 282 -22.50 23.87 6.40
CA ASP A 282 -22.14 23.82 7.82
C ASP A 282 -20.67 23.44 7.96
N PRO A 283 -19.92 24.07 8.87
CA PRO A 283 -18.54 23.70 9.09
C PRO A 283 -18.46 22.23 9.53
N LEU A 284 -17.58 21.46 8.89
CA LEU A 284 -17.28 20.11 9.34
C LEU A 284 -16.67 20.18 10.76
N PRO A 285 -17.12 19.32 11.69
CA PRO A 285 -16.51 19.21 13.00
C PRO A 285 -15.00 18.97 12.87
N LYS A 286 -14.20 19.71 13.64
CA LYS A 286 -12.77 19.43 13.73
C LYS A 286 -12.59 18.16 14.55
N ILE A 287 -12.06 17.10 13.96
CA ILE A 287 -11.51 16.00 14.75
C ILE A 287 -10.14 16.45 15.25
N SER A 288 -9.94 16.38 16.57
CA SER A 288 -8.61 16.33 17.13
C SER A 288 -7.96 15.00 16.74
N LYS A 289 -7.24 14.95 15.62
CA LYS A 289 -6.32 13.84 15.36
C LYS A 289 -5.09 14.14 16.21
N PRO A 290 -4.81 13.38 17.29
CA PRO A 290 -3.60 13.59 18.06
C PRO A 290 -2.42 13.45 17.11
N TYR A 291 -1.54 14.45 17.12
CA TYR A 291 -0.31 14.38 16.35
C TYR A 291 0.48 13.17 16.84
N LYS A 292 0.68 12.19 15.96
CA LYS A 292 1.56 11.05 16.25
C LYS A 292 2.99 11.53 16.14
N ASP A 293 3.77 11.33 17.18
CA ASP A 293 5.22 11.60 17.20
C ASP A 293 5.99 10.70 16.22
N ARG A 294 5.38 9.58 15.81
CA ARG A 294 5.95 8.63 14.84
C ARG A 294 5.01 8.30 13.69
N ILE A 295 5.59 8.06 12.53
CA ILE A 295 4.94 7.49 11.36
C ILE A 295 5.27 6.01 11.32
N ILE A 296 4.25 5.16 11.24
CA ILE A 296 4.41 3.70 11.22
C ILE A 296 3.89 3.16 9.90
N ASN A 297 4.71 2.37 9.22
CA ASN A 297 4.35 1.69 7.98
C ASN A 297 4.58 0.19 8.13
N TYR A 298 3.51 -0.59 8.27
CA TYR A 298 3.61 -2.04 8.47
C TYR A 298 4.01 -2.73 7.17
N GLN A 299 5.08 -3.50 7.19
CA GLN A 299 5.68 -4.16 6.03
C GLN A 299 5.21 -5.61 5.89
N ALA A 300 5.06 -6.31 7.02
CA ALA A 300 4.68 -7.71 7.05
C ALA A 300 3.96 -8.08 8.36
N LEU A 301 3.12 -9.12 8.29
CA LEU A 301 2.56 -9.82 9.45
C LEU A 301 2.96 -11.29 9.44
N LEU A 302 3.27 -11.84 10.60
CA LEU A 302 3.55 -13.26 10.81
C LEU A 302 2.42 -13.93 11.60
N ILE A 303 1.89 -15.01 11.05
CA ILE A 303 0.84 -15.83 11.67
C ILE A 303 1.21 -17.30 11.45
N LYS A 304 1.58 -18.01 12.51
CA LYS A 304 2.11 -19.38 12.42
C LYS A 304 3.22 -19.46 11.36
N ASN A 305 3.04 -20.27 10.33
CA ASN A 305 3.93 -20.44 9.19
C ASN A 305 3.54 -19.59 7.96
N PHE A 306 2.66 -18.59 8.11
CA PHE A 306 2.24 -17.69 7.04
C PHE A 306 2.81 -16.29 7.23
N ILE A 307 3.21 -15.66 6.12
CA ILE A 307 3.59 -14.26 6.08
C ILE A 307 2.63 -13.51 5.17
N ILE A 308 2.08 -12.40 5.66
CA ILE A 308 1.26 -11.46 4.88
C ILE A 308 2.11 -10.23 4.56
N THR A 309 2.16 -9.83 3.29
CA THR A 309 2.73 -8.56 2.81
C THR A 309 1.76 -7.89 1.81
N GLY A 310 2.10 -6.69 1.35
CA GLY A 310 1.33 -5.97 0.32
C GLY A 310 1.05 -4.52 0.71
N ASN A 311 0.75 -3.69 -0.28
CA ASN A 311 0.63 -2.24 -0.08
C ASN A 311 -0.56 -1.82 0.80
N LEU A 312 -1.59 -2.67 0.95
CA LEU A 312 -2.74 -2.38 1.82
C LEU A 312 -2.29 -2.30 3.27
N LEU A 313 -1.35 -3.18 3.66
CA LEU A 313 -0.76 -3.19 5.00
C LEU A 313 0.08 -1.94 5.24
N TRP A 314 0.79 -1.47 4.21
CA TRP A 314 1.69 -0.33 4.29
C TRP A 314 0.95 0.98 4.58
N GLN A 315 -0.30 1.09 4.14
CA GLN A 315 -1.04 2.35 4.12
C GLN A 315 -2.03 2.48 5.27
N ILE A 316 -2.26 1.41 6.05
CA ILE A 316 -3.30 1.37 7.07
C ILE A 316 -3.20 2.50 8.09
N ASP A 317 -2.00 2.88 8.52
CA ASP A 317 -1.83 3.89 9.56
C ASP A 317 -2.00 5.33 9.04
N SER A 318 -1.97 5.50 7.71
CA SER A 318 -2.26 6.76 7.02
C SER A 318 -3.75 6.95 6.71
N LEU A 319 -4.56 5.88 6.81
CA LEU A 319 -5.98 5.95 6.50
C LEU A 319 -6.73 6.75 7.58
N PRO A 320 -7.71 7.58 7.18
CA PRO A 320 -8.54 8.30 8.13
C PRO A 320 -9.46 7.33 8.89
N PRO A 321 -9.80 7.62 10.16
CA PRO A 321 -10.79 6.84 10.89
C PRO A 321 -12.18 7.04 10.29
N GLY A 322 -13.05 6.05 10.44
CA GLY A 322 -14.40 6.04 9.85
C GLY A 322 -15.33 7.13 10.39
N ASP A 323 -15.02 7.70 11.54
CA ASP A 323 -15.72 8.85 12.11
C ASP A 323 -15.31 10.20 11.51
N THR A 324 -14.35 10.22 10.57
CA THR A 324 -13.92 11.42 9.85
C THR A 324 -15.11 12.16 9.24
N PRO A 325 -15.40 13.41 9.65
CA PRO A 325 -16.52 14.15 9.14
C PRO A 325 -16.40 14.41 7.65
N CYS A 326 -17.52 14.26 6.98
CA CYS A 326 -17.70 14.63 5.58
C CYS A 326 -19.11 15.15 5.38
N TYR A 327 -19.42 15.62 4.18
CA TYR A 327 -20.78 15.95 3.79
C TYR A 327 -21.49 14.71 3.29
N SER A 328 -22.79 14.60 3.57
CA SER A 328 -23.60 13.48 3.09
C SER A 328 -23.83 13.56 1.60
N LEU A 329 -23.70 12.41 0.94
CA LEU A 329 -23.93 12.25 -0.49
C LEU A 329 -25.43 12.10 -0.84
N THR A 330 -26.25 11.72 0.14
CA THR A 330 -27.66 11.37 -0.07
C THR A 330 -28.63 12.17 0.78
N LYS A 331 -28.14 12.86 1.82
CA LYS A 331 -28.99 13.61 2.75
C LYS A 331 -28.67 15.09 2.71
N SER A 332 -29.70 15.91 2.59
CA SER A 332 -29.59 17.36 2.52
C SER A 332 -30.57 18.04 3.48
N LYS A 333 -30.34 19.32 3.72
CA LYS A 333 -31.20 20.22 4.46
C LYS A 333 -31.44 21.50 3.68
N LYS A 334 -32.60 22.10 3.92
CA LYS A 334 -32.98 23.39 3.35
C LYS A 334 -32.48 24.53 4.25
N LYS A 335 -31.75 25.48 3.69
CA LYS A 335 -31.46 26.80 4.27
C LYS A 335 -32.28 27.84 3.51
N ILE A 336 -32.97 28.71 4.23
CA ILE A 336 -33.75 29.81 3.65
C ILE A 336 -33.09 31.10 4.13
N SER A 337 -32.69 31.94 3.19
CA SER A 337 -32.30 33.33 3.46
C SER A 337 -33.26 34.27 2.73
N THR A 338 -33.44 35.47 3.26
CA THR A 338 -34.28 36.48 2.63
C THR A 338 -33.46 37.69 2.28
N TYR A 339 -33.68 38.26 1.10
CA TYR A 339 -33.08 39.52 0.70
C TYR A 339 -34.16 40.47 0.16
N ARG A 340 -33.86 41.77 0.16
CA ARG A 340 -34.78 42.80 -0.31
C ARG A 340 -34.24 43.45 -1.57
N GLU A 341 -35.06 43.55 -2.60
CA GLU A 341 -34.74 44.19 -3.87
C GLU A 341 -36.00 44.89 -4.39
N GLY A 342 -35.89 46.15 -4.82
CA GLY A 342 -37.03 46.91 -5.36
C GLY A 342 -38.23 47.07 -4.40
N GLY A 343 -38.03 47.00 -3.08
CA GLY A 343 -39.11 47.06 -2.08
C GLY A 343 -39.85 45.75 -1.84
N MET A 344 -39.50 44.68 -2.55
CA MET A 344 -40.05 43.33 -2.36
C MET A 344 -39.07 42.47 -1.56
N THR A 345 -39.61 41.49 -0.82
CA THR A 345 -38.80 40.49 -0.09
C THR A 345 -38.78 39.20 -0.89
N PHE A 346 -37.57 38.73 -1.19
CA PHE A 346 -37.31 37.50 -1.91
C PHE A 346 -36.68 36.46 -0.98
N GLU A 347 -37.05 35.21 -1.18
CA GLU A 347 -36.42 34.04 -0.58
C GLU A 347 -35.37 33.46 -1.52
N ASP A 348 -34.17 33.23 -0.99
CA ASP A 348 -33.14 32.37 -1.58
C ASP A 348 -33.14 31.05 -0.80
N ILE A 349 -33.37 29.94 -1.52
CA ILE A 349 -33.44 28.60 -0.95
C ILE A 349 -32.17 27.86 -1.33
N THR A 350 -31.33 27.57 -0.35
CA THR A 350 -30.12 26.77 -0.56
C THR A 350 -30.35 25.35 -0.01
N ILE A 351 -30.19 24.33 -0.85
CA ILE A 351 -30.18 22.93 -0.42
C ILE A 351 -28.73 22.54 -0.21
N THR A 352 -28.38 22.24 1.04
CA THR A 352 -27.01 21.89 1.44
C THR A 352 -26.96 20.48 2.00
N PRO A 353 -25.89 19.70 1.77
CA PRO A 353 -25.72 18.42 2.43
C PRO A 353 -25.70 18.58 3.95
N ILE A 354 -26.16 17.55 4.67
CA ILE A 354 -25.94 17.48 6.12
C ILE A 354 -24.53 16.93 6.41
N VAL A 355 -24.03 17.19 7.61
CA VAL A 355 -22.79 16.57 8.09
C VAL A 355 -23.01 15.07 8.31
N SER A 356 -22.05 14.26 7.85
CA SER A 356 -21.99 12.82 7.98
C SER A 356 -20.54 12.39 8.30
N ASN A 357 -20.19 11.13 8.04
CA ASN A 357 -18.82 10.64 8.17
C ASN A 357 -18.47 9.56 7.13
N TYR A 358 -17.17 9.28 7.01
CA TYR A 358 -16.62 8.37 6.02
C TYR A 358 -17.28 7.00 6.04
N LYS A 359 -17.47 6.42 7.24
CA LYS A 359 -18.12 5.11 7.41
C LYS A 359 -19.57 5.10 6.93
N LYS A 360 -20.35 6.14 7.19
CA LYS A 360 -21.76 6.23 6.77
C LYS A 360 -21.90 6.45 5.27
N GLU A 361 -21.02 7.25 4.68
CA GLU A 361 -21.06 7.57 3.24
C GLU A 361 -20.33 6.50 2.40
N GLY A 362 -19.58 5.60 3.02
CA GLY A 362 -18.88 4.50 2.35
C GLY A 362 -17.58 4.91 1.68
N TYR A 363 -16.93 5.98 2.16
CA TYR A 363 -15.56 6.33 1.76
C TYR A 363 -14.56 5.34 2.36
N LEU A 364 -13.35 5.27 1.81
CA LEU A 364 -12.27 4.45 2.39
C LEU A 364 -11.88 4.94 3.80
N TYR A 365 -11.90 4.03 4.78
CA TYR A 365 -11.47 4.32 6.16
C TYR A 365 -10.67 3.17 6.78
N LYS A 366 -9.91 3.50 7.84
CA LYS A 366 -8.98 2.59 8.52
C LYS A 366 -9.64 1.31 9.03
N GLU A 367 -10.73 1.43 9.78
CA GLU A 367 -11.39 0.29 10.42
C GLU A 367 -11.95 -0.70 9.39
N GLU A 368 -12.36 -0.25 8.19
CA GLU A 368 -12.82 -1.14 7.13
C GLU A 368 -11.69 -2.07 6.64
N VAL A 369 -10.50 -1.51 6.48
CA VAL A 369 -9.31 -2.27 6.07
C VAL A 369 -8.84 -3.20 7.19
N GLU A 370 -8.93 -2.76 8.45
CA GLU A 370 -8.67 -3.63 9.60
C GLU A 370 -9.61 -4.85 9.62
N GLU A 371 -10.90 -4.68 9.27
CA GLU A 371 -11.84 -5.80 9.16
C GLU A 371 -11.47 -6.77 8.03
N ILE A 372 -10.90 -6.30 6.91
CA ILE A 372 -10.36 -7.17 5.86
C ILE A 372 -9.23 -8.04 6.43
N PHE A 373 -8.26 -7.42 7.12
CA PHE A 373 -7.16 -8.16 7.73
C PHE A 373 -7.66 -9.15 8.79
N LYS A 374 -8.55 -8.75 9.70
CA LYS A 374 -9.12 -9.66 10.71
C LYS A 374 -9.76 -10.91 10.08
N LYS A 375 -10.51 -10.77 8.99
CA LYS A 375 -11.11 -11.91 8.27
C LYS A 375 -10.07 -12.85 7.65
N ILE A 376 -8.94 -12.31 7.19
CA ILE A 376 -7.83 -13.11 6.67
C ILE A 376 -7.13 -13.84 7.82
N LEU A 377 -6.81 -13.11 8.90
CA LEU A 377 -6.11 -13.63 10.08
C LEU A 377 -6.88 -14.82 10.69
N VAL A 378 -8.20 -14.68 10.87
CA VAL A 378 -9.07 -15.77 11.37
C VAL A 378 -9.04 -17.02 10.49
N GLN A 379 -8.85 -16.86 9.17
CA GLN A 379 -8.74 -18.01 8.27
C GLN A 379 -7.37 -18.68 8.34
N LEU A 380 -6.29 -17.92 8.50
CA LEU A 380 -4.93 -18.45 8.61
C LEU A 380 -4.65 -19.11 9.96
N GLU A 381 -5.43 -18.77 10.99
CA GLU A 381 -5.40 -19.45 12.29
C GLU A 381 -6.05 -20.83 12.31
N ARG A 382 -6.89 -21.14 11.33
CA ARG A 382 -7.51 -22.46 11.18
C ARG A 382 -6.57 -23.41 10.46
#